data_AF-A0A101XQP2-F1
#
_entry.id   AF-A0A101XQP2-F1
#
_cell.length_a   1.000
_cell.length_b   1.000
_cell.length_c   1.000
_cell.angle_alpha   90.00
_cell.angle_beta   90.00
_cell.angle_gamma   90.00
#
_symmetry.space_group_name_H-M   'P 1'
#
loop_
_entity.id
_entity.type
_entity.pdbx_description
1 polymer ?
#
loop_
_entity_poly.entity_id
_entity_poly.type
_entity_poly.pdbx_seq_one_letter_code
_entity_poly.pdbx_strand_id
1 'polypeptide(L)'
;MESWKDVALRSDAFLLKKDIFIYRIQNKEYQIEVFEQQSGVCYAIGTPMNEDRMIIYGSAEVTNQTIAISQVIKKIDRDILNETIFSIGEDREDS
;
A
#
# COMPACT_ATOMS: atom_id res chain seq x y z
N MET A 1 35.11 -11.09 -4.98
CA MET A 1 34.95 -10.07 -3.92
C MET A 1 34.12 -8.95 -4.53
N GLU A 2 32.88 -8.77 -4.09
CA GLU A 2 32.13 -7.57 -4.44
C GLU A 2 32.69 -6.40 -3.64
N SER A 3 33.17 -5.37 -4.33
CA SER A 3 33.61 -4.13 -3.71
C SER A 3 32.39 -3.32 -3.28
N TRP A 4 32.33 -2.91 -2.02
CA TRP A 4 31.34 -1.95 -1.53
C TRP A 4 31.29 -0.73 -2.46
N LYS A 5 30.09 -0.33 -2.86
CA LYS A 5 29.85 0.84 -3.71
C LYS A 5 29.15 1.92 -2.89
N ASP A 6 29.77 3.08 -2.82
CA ASP A 6 29.14 4.26 -2.23
C ASP A 6 28.25 4.96 -3.26
N VAL A 7 27.10 5.46 -2.81
CA VAL A 7 26.17 6.24 -3.64
C VAL A 7 25.95 7.57 -2.95
N ALA A 8 26.34 8.66 -3.61
CA ALA A 8 26.06 10.01 -3.12
C ALA A 8 24.55 10.29 -3.22
N LEU A 9 23.95 10.63 -2.08
CA LEU A 9 22.55 11.06 -2.04
C LEU A 9 22.43 12.49 -2.55
N ARG A 10 21.28 12.81 -3.15
CA ARG A 10 20.95 14.20 -3.52
C ARG A 10 20.73 15.04 -2.27
N SER A 11 20.93 16.35 -2.37
CA SER A 11 20.76 17.30 -1.26
C SER A 11 19.32 17.39 -0.73
N ASP A 12 18.34 16.98 -1.53
CA ASP A 12 16.93 16.90 -1.17
C ASP A 12 16.50 15.51 -0.67
N ALA A 13 17.44 14.57 -0.54
CA ALA A 13 17.15 13.25 0.02
C ALA A 13 17.01 13.34 1.54
N PHE A 14 15.92 12.77 2.06
CA PHE A 14 15.68 12.61 3.49
C PHE A 14 15.57 11.13 3.84
N LEU A 15 16.07 10.79 5.03
CA LEU A 15 15.90 9.45 5.57
C LEU A 15 14.48 9.30 6.11
N LEU A 16 13.84 8.20 5.75
CA LEU A 16 12.52 7.83 6.24
C LEU A 16 12.65 6.68 7.23
N LYS A 17 11.90 6.75 8.33
CA LYS A 17 11.57 5.54 9.09
C LYS A 17 10.55 4.76 8.27
N LYS A 18 10.78 3.46 8.09
CA LYS A 18 9.88 2.56 7.37
C LYS A 18 9.42 1.43 8.28
N ASP A 19 8.10 1.26 8.36
CA ASP A 19 7.45 0.11 9.02
C ASP A 19 6.65 -0.67 7.96
N ILE A 20 6.59 -1.99 8.08
CA ILE A 20 5.87 -2.88 7.14
C ILE A 20 4.79 -3.66 7.89
N PHE A 21 3.60 -3.70 7.32
CA PHE A 21 2.43 -4.43 7.82
C PHE A 21 1.88 -5.35 6.74
N ILE A 22 1.26 -6.44 7.16
CA ILE A 22 0.56 -7.37 6.27
C ILE A 22 -0.94 -7.28 6.56
N TYR A 23 -1.73 -6.96 5.53
CA TYR A 23 -3.18 -6.90 5.59
C TYR A 23 -3.78 -8.05 4.78
N ARG A 24 -4.68 -8.81 5.40
CA ARG A 24 -5.31 -10.00 4.81
C ARG A 24 -6.82 -9.85 4.77
N ILE A 25 -7.41 -10.12 3.62
CA ILE A 25 -8.86 -10.00 3.39
C ILE A 25 -9.25 -10.92 2.22
N GLN A 26 -10.33 -11.70 2.38
CA GLN A 26 -10.88 -12.58 1.32
C GLN A 26 -9.82 -13.42 0.57
N ASN A 27 -8.90 -14.07 1.30
CA ASN A 27 -7.75 -14.83 0.76
C ASN A 27 -6.72 -14.02 -0.05
N LYS A 28 -6.88 -12.70 -0.15
CA LYS A 28 -5.88 -11.78 -0.69
C LYS A 28 -4.99 -11.26 0.43
N GLU A 29 -3.73 -10.99 0.08
CA GLU A 29 -2.72 -10.45 1.00
C GLU A 29 -2.09 -9.20 0.38
N TYR A 30 -2.01 -8.15 1.19
CA TYR A 30 -1.44 -6.86 0.82
C TYR A 30 -0.30 -6.51 1.79
N GLN A 31 0.83 -6.08 1.24
CA GLN A 31 1.89 -5.44 2.00
C GLN A 31 1.57 -3.95 2.10
N ILE A 32 1.54 -3.43 3.32
CA ILE A 32 1.39 -2.00 3.60
C ILE A 32 2.71 -1.49 4.17
N GLU A 33 3.34 -0.57 3.44
CA GLU A 33 4.53 0.14 3.86
C GLU A 33 4.14 1.51 4.39
N VAL A 34 4.61 1.86 5.58
CA VAL A 34 4.39 3.17 6.20
C VAL A 34 5.72 3.86 6.32
N PHE A 35 5.74 5.12 5.88
CA PHE A 35 6.91 5.96 5.87
C PHE A 35 6.66 7.17 6.77
N GLU A 36 7.65 7.51 7.57
CA GLU A 36 7.62 8.69 8.44
C GLU A 36 8.88 9.52 8.22
N GLN A 37 8.67 10.79 7.90
CA GLN A 37 9.71 11.81 7.81
C GLN A 37 10.13 12.28 9.20
N GLN A 38 11.34 12.83 9.31
CA GLN A 38 11.82 13.45 10.55
C GLN A 38 10.93 14.61 11.05
N SER A 39 10.15 15.22 10.14
CA SER A 39 9.16 16.25 10.45
C SER A 39 7.90 15.71 11.17
N GLY A 40 7.73 14.38 11.23
CA GLY A 40 6.52 13.71 11.72
C GLY A 40 5.43 13.52 10.65
N VAL A 41 5.67 13.96 9.41
CA VAL A 41 4.77 13.67 8.28
C VAL A 41 4.87 12.19 7.92
N CYS A 42 3.72 11.54 7.82
CA CYS A 42 3.55 10.12 7.54
C CYS A 42 2.76 9.90 6.25
N TYR A 43 3.11 8.87 5.50
CA TYR A 43 2.29 8.35 4.41
C TYR A 43 2.42 6.82 4.33
N ALA A 44 1.46 6.17 3.67
CA ALA A 44 1.42 4.72 3.53
C ALA A 44 1.13 4.30 2.09
N ILE A 45 1.66 3.15 1.70
CA ILE A 45 1.48 2.52 0.40
C ILE A 45 1.10 1.06 0.62
N GLY A 46 -0.02 0.63 0.06
CA GLY A 46 -0.45 -0.76 0.01
C GLY A 46 -0.27 -1.37 -1.38
N THR A 47 0.21 -2.60 -1.46
CA THR A 47 0.37 -3.35 -2.72
C THR A 47 -0.02 -4.82 -2.53
N PRO A 48 -0.71 -5.46 -3.49
CA PRO A 48 -1.00 -6.89 -3.43
C PRO A 48 0.30 -7.69 -3.51
N MET A 49 0.38 -8.80 -2.77
CA MET A 49 1.58 -9.65 -2.74
C MET A 49 1.56 -10.79 -3.75
N ASN A 50 0.37 -11.30 -4.10
CA ASN A 50 0.20 -12.52 -4.88
C ASN A 50 -0.69 -12.31 -6.12
N GLU A 51 -0.76 -11.08 -6.64
CA GLU A 51 -1.56 -10.78 -7.85
C GLU A 51 -0.65 -10.45 -9.03
N ASP A 52 -1.03 -10.91 -10.22
CA ASP A 52 -0.32 -10.61 -11.48
C ASP A 52 -0.39 -9.13 -11.84
N ARG A 53 -1.41 -8.41 -11.36
CA ARG A 53 -1.62 -6.99 -11.60
C ARG A 53 -1.09 -6.17 -10.43
N MET A 54 -0.11 -5.33 -10.70
CA MET A 54 0.41 -4.36 -9.73
C MET A 54 -0.58 -3.19 -9.56
N ILE A 55 -1.29 -3.16 -8.42
CA ILE A 55 -2.15 -2.05 -8.01
C ILE A 55 -1.54 -1.39 -6.78
N ILE A 56 -1.45 -0.06 -6.78
CA ILE A 56 -0.82 0.71 -5.69
C ILE A 56 -1.88 1.58 -5.00
N TYR A 57 -2.03 1.38 -3.69
CA TYR A 57 -2.95 2.13 -2.84
C TYR A 57 -2.18 3.10 -1.95
N GLY A 58 -2.15 4.39 -2.30
CA GLY A 58 -1.48 5.42 -1.49
C GLY A 58 -2.39 6.11 -0.48
N SER A 59 -1.86 6.57 0.64
CA SER A 59 -2.50 7.57 1.51
C SER A 59 -2.16 9.00 1.08
N ALA A 60 -2.86 9.99 1.64
CA ALA A 60 -2.33 11.35 1.69
C ALA A 60 -1.24 11.46 2.78
N GLU A 61 -0.48 12.56 2.76
CA GLU A 61 0.41 12.94 3.86
C GLU A 61 -0.40 13.37 5.08
N VAL A 62 -0.10 12.81 6.24
CA VAL A 62 -0.80 13.03 7.51
C VAL A 62 0.17 13.03 8.68
N THR A 63 -0.21 13.56 9.83
CA THR A 63 0.67 13.64 11.02
C THR A 63 0.61 12.40 11.92
N ASN A 64 0.03 11.30 11.43
CA ASN A 64 -0.20 10.09 12.22
C ASN A 64 -0.20 8.84 11.33
N GLN A 65 0.67 7.89 11.65
CA GLN A 65 0.83 6.62 10.92
C GLN A 65 -0.48 5.82 10.84
N THR A 66 -1.25 5.73 11.92
CA THR A 66 -2.54 5.02 11.98
C THR A 66 -3.54 5.59 10.97
N ILE A 67 -3.55 6.92 10.79
CA ILE A 67 -4.42 7.57 9.81
C ILE A 67 -3.98 7.19 8.40
N ALA A 68 -2.67 7.20 8.11
CA ALA A 68 -2.13 6.82 6.81
C ALA A 68 -2.51 5.38 6.44
N ILE A 69 -2.31 4.43 7.38
CA ILE A 69 -2.68 3.02 7.21
C ILE A 69 -4.20 2.89 6.98
N SER A 70 -5.02 3.56 7.79
CA SER A 70 -6.48 3.49 7.66
C SER A 70 -6.97 3.96 6.29
N GLN A 71 -6.35 4.99 5.71
CA GLN A 71 -6.69 5.45 4.37
C GLN A 71 -6.37 4.41 3.29
N VAL A 72 -5.24 3.70 3.40
CA VAL A 72 -4.86 2.63 2.48
C VAL A 72 -5.82 1.46 2.59
N ILE A 73 -6.11 0.97 3.80
CA ILE A 73 -7.04 -0.13 4.04
C ILE A 73 -8.42 0.20 3.44
N LYS A 74 -8.96 1.39 3.69
CA LYS A 74 -10.25 1.81 3.14
C LYS A 74 -10.31 1.80 1.61
N LYS A 75 -9.18 2.03 0.94
CA LYS A 75 -9.12 1.96 -0.53
C LYS A 75 -9.08 0.53 -1.02
N ILE A 76 -8.31 -0.34 -0.35
CA ILE A 76 -8.27 -1.79 -0.63
C ILE A 76 -9.67 -2.38 -0.45
N ASP A 77 -10.32 -2.13 0.70
CA ASP A 77 -11.66 -2.65 1.01
C ASP A 77 -12.70 -2.24 -0.03
N ARG A 78 -12.62 -1.00 -0.52
CA ARG A 78 -13.51 -0.49 -1.55
C ARG A 78 -13.32 -1.22 -2.88
N ASP A 79 -12.08 -1.48 -3.26
CA ASP A 79 -11.77 -2.17 -4.51
C ASP A 79 -12.28 -3.61 -4.48
N ILE A 80 -12.00 -4.33 -3.38
CA ILE A 80 -12.48 -5.70 -3.16
C ILE A 80 -14.01 -5.77 -3.16
N LEU A 81 -14.67 -4.80 -2.50
CA LEU A 81 -16.13 -4.73 -2.51
C LEU A 81 -16.67 -4.53 -3.93
N ASN A 82 -16.03 -3.68 -4.74
CA ASN A 82 -16.41 -3.46 -6.13
C ASN A 82 -16.22 -4.75 -6.96
N GLU A 83 -15.07 -5.40 -6.86
CA GLU A 83 -14.81 -6.69 -7.53
C GLU A 83 -15.89 -7.73 -7.19
N THR A 84 -16.24 -7.85 -5.91
CA THR A 84 -17.28 -8.79 -5.43
C THR A 84 -18.64 -8.49 -6.06
N ILE A 85 -19.01 -7.20 -6.17
CA ILE A 85 -20.29 -6.79 -6.78
C ILE A 85 -20.31 -7.12 -8.27
N PHE A 86 -19.21 -6.89 -9.00
CA PHE A 86 -19.14 -7.20 -10.42
C PHE A 86 -19.23 -8.72 -10.68
N SER A 87 -18.57 -9.55 -9.86
CA SER A 87 -18.68 -11.01 -9.99
C SER A 87 -20.12 -11.52 -9.85
N ILE A 88 -20.91 -10.95 -8.93
CA ILE A 88 -22.31 -11.36 -8.72
C ILE A 88 -23.23 -10.91 -9.88
N GLY A 89 -22.87 -9.83 -10.58
CA GLY A 89 -23.63 -9.29 -11.70
C GLY A 89 -23.53 -10.14 -12.96
N GLU A 90 -22.35 -10.69 -13.26
CA GLU A 90 -22.10 -11.54 -14.44
C GLU A 90 -22.82 -12.89 -14.36
N ASP A 91 -22.98 -13.46 -13.16
CA ASP A 91 -23.69 -14.74 -12.95
C ASP A 91 -25.20 -14.69 -13.23
N ARG A 92 -25.77 -13.51 -13.55
CA ARG A 92 -27.22 -13.32 -13.73
C ARG A 92 -27.68 -13.12 -15.16
N GLU A 93 -26.77 -13.06 -16.15
CA GLU A 93 -27.16 -12.79 -17.55
C GLU A 93 -27.43 -14.05 -18.40
N ASP A 94 -27.24 -15.27 -17.86
CA ASP A 94 -27.48 -16.53 -18.58
C ASP A 94 -28.60 -17.40 -17.96
N SER A 95 -29.79 -16.85 -17.72
CA SER A 95 -30.99 -17.64 -17.32
C SER A 95 -32.25 -17.30 -18.07
#